data_AF-A0A852VZP2-F1
#
_entry.id   AF-A0A852VZP2-F1
#
_cell.length_a   1.000
_cell.length_b   1.000
_cell.length_c   1.000
_cell.angle_alpha   90.00
_cell.angle_beta   90.00
_cell.angle_gamma   90.00
#
_symmetry.space_group_name_H-M   'P 1'
#
loop_
_entity.id
_entity.type
_entity.pdbx_description
1 polymer ?
#
loop_
_entity_poly.entity_id
_entity_poly.type
_entity_poly.pdbx_seq_one_letter_code
_entity_poly.pdbx_strand_id
1 'polypeptide(L)'
;MPSLILLATSPRVPAGLLSRDAWRALDAADLVLAADVEEDLPLALADDGVAVTPIGHERATERARMLVESAWTQETIWIGSPDGDPGLSDAIATEVSRLDDGPEVEVLVGSWDVEGGRLLDAVAVMDRLRAPGGCAWVAAQDHASLAPFVLEEAQEVHEAIGAVIADPDDPSVREELTDELGDLLFQVLFHARVAADHAQEPFDVDDVAAALVDKLVRRNPHVFGDATAETLEEIEAQWQAIKAQEKAARTDGPAA
;
A
#
# COMPACT_ATOMS: atom_id res chain seq x y z
N MET A 1 21.92 1.31 -29.46
CA MET A 1 22.65 0.20 -28.82
C MET A 1 21.62 -0.46 -27.94
N PRO A 2 21.49 -1.79 -27.99
CA PRO A 2 20.50 -2.47 -27.18
C PRO A 2 20.79 -2.19 -25.70
N SER A 3 19.73 -1.88 -24.95
CA SER A 3 19.81 -1.47 -23.54
C SER A 3 19.07 -2.44 -22.62
N LEU A 4 19.46 -2.40 -21.35
CA LEU A 4 18.75 -3.04 -20.25
C LEU A 4 18.14 -1.96 -19.36
N ILE A 5 16.81 -1.87 -19.36
CA ILE A 5 16.08 -0.96 -18.47
C ILE A 5 15.58 -1.76 -17.27
N LEU A 6 15.95 -1.32 -16.07
CA LEU A 6 15.38 -1.78 -14.81
C LEU A 6 14.20 -0.87 -14.47
N LEU A 7 12.98 -1.35 -14.70
CA LEU A 7 11.77 -0.61 -14.42
C LEU A 7 11.44 -0.72 -12.92
N ALA A 8 11.87 0.29 -12.16
CA ALA A 8 11.59 0.38 -10.74
C ALA A 8 10.17 0.92 -10.54
N THR A 9 9.34 0.19 -9.79
CA THR A 9 7.94 0.56 -9.53
C THR A 9 7.62 0.43 -8.06
N SER A 10 6.64 1.21 -7.60
CA SER A 10 6.00 0.91 -6.33
C SER A 10 5.12 -0.34 -6.49
N PRO A 11 5.28 -1.36 -5.63
CA PRO A 11 4.41 -2.53 -5.65
C PRO A 11 2.98 -2.23 -5.19
N ARG A 12 2.73 -0.99 -4.73
CA ARG A 12 1.45 -0.54 -4.17
C ARG A 12 0.62 0.27 -5.17
N VAL A 13 1.19 0.55 -6.33
CA VAL A 13 0.59 1.41 -7.35
C VAL A 13 0.32 0.57 -8.59
N PRO A 14 -0.95 0.49 -9.05
CA PRO A 14 -1.30 -0.25 -10.25
C PRO A 14 -0.55 0.21 -11.50
N ALA A 15 -0.37 -0.68 -12.48
CA ALA A 15 0.34 -0.42 -13.74
C ALA A 15 -0.22 0.77 -14.54
N GLY A 16 -1.54 1.03 -14.46
CA GLY A 16 -2.16 2.18 -15.12
C GLY A 16 -1.64 3.55 -14.66
N LEU A 17 -0.87 3.60 -13.57
CA LEU A 17 -0.26 4.82 -13.03
C LEU A 17 1.26 4.90 -13.27
N LEU A 18 1.79 4.10 -14.20
CA LEU A 18 3.17 4.25 -14.64
C LEU A 18 3.42 5.63 -15.29
N SER A 19 4.66 6.11 -15.13
CA SER A 19 5.13 7.35 -15.73
C SER A 19 5.06 7.27 -17.25
N ARG A 20 4.94 8.43 -17.90
CA ARG A 20 4.88 8.49 -19.36
C ARG A 20 6.11 7.87 -20.01
N ASP A 21 7.28 8.02 -19.41
CA ASP A 21 8.53 7.49 -19.95
C ASP A 21 8.62 5.98 -19.74
N ALA A 22 8.06 5.43 -18.66
CA ALA A 22 7.89 3.98 -18.50
C ALA A 22 7.00 3.37 -19.58
N TRP A 23 5.85 3.99 -19.89
CA TRP A 23 5.01 3.52 -20.99
C TRP A 23 5.72 3.57 -22.34
N ARG A 24 6.46 4.63 -22.62
CA ARG A 24 7.25 4.73 -23.86
C ARG A 24 8.35 3.67 -23.95
N ALA A 25 8.99 3.36 -22.82
CA ALA A 25 9.99 2.31 -22.76
C ALA A 25 9.35 0.94 -23.04
N LEU A 26 8.21 0.65 -22.38
CA LEU A 26 7.44 -0.59 -22.59
C LEU A 26 6.98 -0.74 -24.06
N ASP A 27 6.49 0.33 -24.69
CA ASP A 27 6.08 0.32 -26.10
C ASP A 27 7.26 0.10 -27.07
N ALA A 28 8.48 0.50 -26.68
CA ALA A 28 9.69 0.40 -27.49
C ALA A 28 10.49 -0.88 -27.23
N ALA A 29 10.18 -1.62 -26.17
CA ALA A 29 10.91 -2.81 -25.75
C ALA A 29 10.67 -3.97 -26.73
N ASP A 30 11.75 -4.67 -27.08
CA ASP A 30 11.67 -5.93 -27.82
C ASP A 30 11.32 -7.09 -26.87
N LEU A 31 11.74 -6.98 -25.60
CA LEU A 31 11.56 -8.02 -24.59
C LEU A 31 11.26 -7.42 -23.21
N VAL A 32 10.15 -7.83 -22.60
CA VAL A 32 9.76 -7.45 -21.24
C VAL A 32 9.79 -8.69 -20.36
N LEU A 33 10.49 -8.59 -19.23
CA LEU A 33 10.85 -9.71 -18.36
C LEU A 33 10.40 -9.44 -16.93
N ALA A 34 9.91 -10.46 -16.22
CA ALA A 34 9.55 -10.39 -14.81
C ALA A 34 9.96 -11.68 -14.08
N ALA A 35 10.07 -11.63 -12.75
CA ALA A 35 10.38 -12.80 -11.93
C ALA A 35 9.22 -13.81 -11.92
N ASP A 36 8.02 -13.27 -11.75
CA ASP A 36 6.76 -14.01 -11.77
C ASP A 36 5.74 -13.19 -12.57
N VAL A 37 5.03 -13.83 -13.49
CA VAL A 37 4.01 -13.17 -14.33
C VAL A 37 2.64 -13.11 -13.67
N GLU A 38 2.48 -13.78 -12.53
CA GLU A 38 1.26 -13.76 -11.72
C GLU A 38 1.28 -12.64 -10.67
N GLU A 39 2.31 -11.79 -10.66
CA GLU A 39 2.35 -10.56 -9.86
C GLU A 39 1.46 -9.47 -10.48
N ASP A 40 0.94 -8.57 -9.64
CA ASP A 40 -0.07 -7.57 -10.03
C ASP A 40 0.35 -6.68 -11.21
N LEU A 41 1.62 -6.24 -11.24
CA LEU A 41 2.13 -5.36 -12.30
C LEU A 41 2.29 -6.12 -13.64
N PRO A 42 2.96 -7.28 -13.71
CA PRO A 42 2.97 -8.13 -14.90
C PRO A 42 1.57 -8.48 -15.43
N LEU A 43 0.62 -8.83 -14.56
CA LEU A 43 -0.76 -9.12 -14.94
C LEU A 43 -1.45 -7.90 -15.58
N ALA A 44 -1.34 -6.73 -14.94
CA ALA A 44 -1.94 -5.51 -15.45
C ALA A 44 -1.31 -5.06 -16.79
N LEU A 45 0.00 -5.24 -16.96
CA LEU A 45 0.66 -4.99 -18.24
C LEU A 45 0.18 -5.95 -19.33
N ALA A 46 -0.03 -7.23 -19.00
CA ALA A 46 -0.56 -8.22 -19.93
C ALA A 46 -2.01 -7.90 -20.35
N ASP A 47 -2.84 -7.42 -19.43
CA ASP A 47 -4.21 -6.94 -19.72
C ASP A 47 -4.22 -5.75 -20.71
N ASP A 48 -3.20 -4.90 -20.65
CA ASP A 48 -2.98 -3.79 -21.57
C ASP A 48 -2.22 -4.19 -22.86
N GLY A 49 -1.96 -5.48 -23.06
CA GLY A 49 -1.39 -6.05 -24.28
C GLY A 49 0.14 -6.04 -24.35
N VAL A 50 0.82 -5.77 -23.24
CA VAL A 50 2.29 -5.89 -23.13
C VAL A 50 2.65 -7.34 -22.83
N ALA A 51 3.40 -7.99 -23.73
CA ALA A 51 3.82 -9.37 -23.54
C ALA A 51 4.97 -9.46 -22.52
N VAL A 52 4.68 -9.99 -21.32
CA VAL A 52 5.67 -10.22 -20.26
C VAL A 52 6.11 -11.68 -20.25
N THR A 53 7.43 -11.91 -20.23
CA THR A 53 8.01 -13.26 -20.19
C THR A 53 8.62 -13.53 -18.81
N PRO A 54 8.31 -14.67 -18.16
CA PRO A 54 8.88 -15.00 -16.86
C PRO A 54 10.34 -15.46 -17.00
N ILE A 55 11.21 -14.95 -16.14
CA ILE A 55 12.53 -15.51 -15.83
C ILE A 55 12.49 -15.83 -14.34
N GLY A 56 12.29 -17.11 -14.01
CA GLY A 56 11.84 -17.53 -12.67
C GLY A 56 12.72 -17.11 -11.48
N HIS A 57 12.48 -17.72 -10.32
CA HIS A 57 13.14 -17.40 -9.04
C HIS A 57 14.61 -17.90 -8.95
N GLU A 58 15.41 -17.61 -9.97
CA GLU A 58 16.84 -17.85 -9.97
C GLU A 58 17.56 -16.93 -8.99
N ARG A 59 18.81 -17.28 -8.66
CA ARG A 59 19.66 -16.38 -7.85
C ARG A 59 19.88 -15.07 -8.61
N ALA A 60 20.04 -13.97 -7.88
CA ALA A 60 20.32 -12.65 -8.45
C ALA A 60 21.44 -12.67 -9.52
N THR A 61 22.49 -13.48 -9.32
CA THR A 61 23.59 -13.66 -10.28
C THR A 61 23.19 -14.37 -11.57
N GLU A 62 22.33 -15.37 -11.50
CA GLU A 62 21.85 -16.13 -12.66
C GLU A 62 20.90 -15.24 -13.47
N ARG A 63 19.97 -14.57 -12.78
CA ARG A 63 19.08 -13.56 -13.36
C ARG A 63 19.84 -12.42 -14.04
N ALA A 64 20.82 -11.82 -13.36
CA ALA A 64 21.64 -10.74 -13.92
C ALA A 64 22.31 -11.15 -15.23
N ARG A 65 22.85 -12.38 -15.29
CA ARG A 65 23.49 -12.90 -16.49
C ARG A 65 22.49 -13.02 -17.65
N MET A 66 21.30 -13.55 -17.40
CA MET A 66 20.26 -13.67 -18.42
C MET A 66 19.77 -12.31 -18.94
N LEU A 67 19.60 -11.33 -18.04
CA LEU A 67 19.20 -9.98 -18.42
C LEU A 67 20.26 -9.30 -19.29
N VAL A 68 21.53 -9.36 -18.88
CA VAL A 68 22.65 -8.78 -19.64
C VAL A 68 22.82 -9.47 -21.00
N GLU A 69 22.70 -10.81 -21.06
CA GLU A 69 22.78 -11.58 -22.30
C GLU A 69 21.63 -11.26 -23.27
N SER A 70 20.41 -11.05 -22.74
CA SER A 70 19.25 -10.64 -23.56
C SER A 70 19.46 -9.24 -24.14
N ALA A 71 19.89 -8.30 -23.30
CA ALA A 71 20.13 -6.91 -23.65
C ALA A 71 21.30 -6.69 -24.62
N TRP A 72 22.05 -7.73 -24.99
CA TRP A 72 23.07 -7.64 -26.04
C TRP A 72 22.50 -7.56 -27.45
N THR A 73 21.28 -8.03 -27.65
CA THR A 73 20.72 -8.23 -29.00
C THR A 73 19.45 -7.43 -29.25
N GLN A 74 18.80 -6.96 -28.19
CA GLN A 74 17.48 -6.35 -28.25
C GLN A 74 17.23 -5.45 -27.03
N GLU A 75 16.31 -4.49 -27.16
CA GLU A 75 15.91 -3.61 -26.06
C GLU A 75 15.15 -4.42 -25.01
N THR A 76 15.72 -4.54 -23.81
CA THR A 76 15.23 -5.43 -22.76
C THR A 76 14.80 -4.64 -21.54
N ILE A 77 13.58 -4.92 -21.04
CA ILE A 77 13.07 -4.35 -19.79
C ILE A 77 12.93 -5.46 -18.76
N TRP A 78 13.49 -5.22 -17.57
CA TRP A 78 13.17 -5.96 -16.36
C TRP A 78 12.13 -5.19 -15.54
N ILE A 79 11.00 -5.82 -15.27
CA ILE A 79 10.00 -5.33 -14.31
C ILE A 79 10.52 -5.67 -12.92
N GLY A 80 10.77 -4.65 -12.09
CA GLY A 80 11.22 -4.82 -10.72
C GLY A 80 10.22 -5.62 -9.88
N SER A 81 10.72 -6.62 -9.16
CA SER A 81 9.91 -7.45 -8.25
C SER A 81 9.46 -6.65 -7.02
N PRO A 82 8.32 -7.00 -6.39
CA PRO A 82 7.82 -6.30 -5.20
C PRO A 82 8.76 -6.27 -3.99
N ASP A 83 9.68 -7.23 -3.89
CA ASP A 83 10.70 -7.30 -2.84
C ASP A 83 11.94 -6.42 -3.14
N GLY A 84 11.94 -5.70 -4.27
CA GLY A 84 13.02 -4.83 -4.71
C GLY A 84 14.21 -5.57 -5.31
N ASP A 85 14.05 -6.86 -5.69
CA ASP A 85 15.10 -7.70 -6.28
C ASP A 85 16.43 -7.69 -5.51
N PRO A 86 16.47 -8.22 -4.27
CA PRO A 86 17.66 -8.14 -3.43
C PRO A 86 18.94 -8.66 -4.11
N GLY A 87 19.93 -7.77 -4.25
CA GLY A 87 21.25 -8.09 -4.82
C GLY A 87 21.32 -8.15 -6.35
N LEU A 88 20.22 -7.90 -7.07
CA LEU A 88 20.20 -7.93 -8.53
C LEU A 88 21.06 -6.82 -9.15
N SER A 89 20.96 -5.58 -8.65
CA SER A 89 21.72 -4.45 -9.18
C SER A 89 23.24 -4.67 -9.08
N ASP A 90 23.72 -5.19 -7.95
CA ASP A 90 25.14 -5.52 -7.76
C ASP A 90 25.59 -6.66 -8.69
N ALA A 91 24.72 -7.65 -8.91
CA ALA A 91 24.98 -8.74 -9.82
C ALA A 91 25.04 -8.27 -11.29
N ILE A 92 24.14 -7.38 -11.71
CA ILE A 92 24.15 -6.77 -13.04
C ILE A 92 25.43 -5.96 -13.24
N ALA A 93 25.79 -5.11 -12.28
CA ALA A 93 27.04 -4.34 -12.34
C ALA A 93 28.26 -5.26 -12.47
N THR A 94 28.27 -6.38 -11.74
CA THR A 94 29.33 -7.39 -11.83
C THR A 94 29.40 -8.02 -13.22
N GLU A 95 28.27 -8.43 -13.81
CA GLU A 95 28.26 -9.04 -15.14
C GLU A 95 28.66 -8.04 -16.23
N VAL A 96 28.12 -6.81 -16.22
CA VAL A 96 28.47 -5.78 -17.22
C VAL A 96 29.95 -5.41 -17.13
N SER A 97 30.53 -5.33 -15.93
CA SER A 97 31.96 -4.98 -15.76
C SER A 97 32.95 -5.99 -16.34
N ARG A 98 32.49 -7.21 -16.63
CA ARG A 98 33.31 -8.27 -17.27
C ARG A 98 33.35 -8.14 -18.79
N LEU A 99 32.55 -7.25 -19.36
CA LEU A 99 32.36 -7.09 -20.79
C LEU A 99 33.09 -5.84 -21.27
N ASP A 100 33.77 -5.94 -22.41
CA ASP A 100 34.46 -4.79 -23.02
C ASP A 100 33.46 -3.83 -23.71
N ASP A 101 32.33 -4.34 -24.19
CA ASP A 101 31.26 -3.60 -24.89
C ASP A 101 29.89 -4.16 -24.44
N GLY A 102 29.51 -3.84 -23.20
CA GLY A 102 28.25 -4.30 -22.58
C GLY A 102 27.04 -3.42 -22.94
N PRO A 103 25.81 -3.88 -22.63
CA PRO A 103 24.61 -3.08 -22.87
C PRO A 103 24.60 -1.86 -21.93
N GLU A 104 23.97 -0.78 -22.37
CA GLU A 104 23.67 0.34 -21.47
C GLU A 104 22.62 -0.11 -20.45
N VAL A 105 22.90 0.10 -19.16
CA VAL A 105 21.97 -0.22 -18.08
C VAL A 105 21.39 1.08 -17.53
N GLU A 106 20.07 1.21 -17.59
CA GLU A 106 19.32 2.34 -17.06
C GLU A 106 18.36 1.86 -15.97
N VAL A 107 18.20 2.65 -14.90
CA VAL A 107 17.09 2.48 -13.95
C VAL A 107 16.03 3.51 -14.31
N LEU A 108 14.88 3.04 -14.78
CA LEU A 108 13.74 3.90 -15.10
C LEU A 108 12.71 3.77 -13.99
N VAL A 109 12.37 4.88 -13.35
CA VAL A 109 11.33 4.85 -12.33
C VAL A 109 9.95 4.98 -12.99
N GLY A 110 9.21 3.88 -12.93
CA GLY A 110 7.86 3.76 -13.47
C GLY A 110 6.81 4.31 -12.53
N SER A 111 6.89 4.05 -11.23
CA SER A 111 5.95 4.59 -10.24
C SER A 111 6.62 4.79 -8.89
N TRP A 112 5.96 5.54 -8.01
CA TRP A 112 6.48 5.96 -6.72
C TRP A 112 5.49 5.60 -5.63
N ASP A 113 5.97 5.29 -4.44
CA ASP A 113 5.11 5.22 -3.27
C ASP A 113 4.47 6.59 -3.01
N VAL A 114 3.18 6.57 -2.72
CA VAL A 114 2.45 7.75 -2.25
C VAL A 114 2.46 7.79 -0.72
N GLU A 115 2.27 8.99 -0.16
CA GLU A 115 2.08 9.15 1.27
C GLU A 115 0.90 8.27 1.74
N GLY A 116 1.12 7.51 2.82
CA GLY A 116 0.14 6.53 3.32
C GLY A 116 0.13 5.18 2.58
N GLY A 117 0.93 4.98 1.53
CA GLY A 117 0.95 3.74 0.74
C GLY A 117 1.17 2.47 1.59
N ARG A 118 1.93 2.55 2.68
CA ARG A 118 2.16 1.42 3.62
C ARG A 118 0.88 0.84 4.23
N LEU A 119 -0.23 1.57 4.20
CA LEU A 119 -1.55 1.03 4.58
C LEU A 119 -1.97 -0.12 3.66
N LEU A 120 -1.63 -0.08 2.37
CA LEU A 120 -1.93 -1.16 1.44
C LEU A 120 -1.18 -2.45 1.80
N ASP A 121 0.06 -2.34 2.29
CA ASP A 121 0.79 -3.50 2.81
C ASP A 121 0.08 -4.08 4.05
N ALA A 122 -0.38 -3.22 4.96
CA ALA A 122 -1.05 -3.65 6.16
C ALA A 122 -2.36 -4.41 5.84
N VAL A 123 -3.12 -3.94 4.84
CA VAL A 123 -4.30 -4.65 4.31
C VAL A 123 -3.90 -6.01 3.74
N ALA A 124 -2.91 -6.05 2.84
CA ALA A 124 -2.45 -7.29 2.22
C ALA A 124 -1.91 -8.31 3.24
N VAL A 125 -1.18 -7.85 4.26
CA VAL A 125 -0.70 -8.69 5.36
C VAL A 125 -1.87 -9.24 6.16
N MET A 126 -2.85 -8.40 6.52
CA MET A 126 -4.04 -8.82 7.26
C MET A 126 -4.85 -9.87 6.48
N ASP A 127 -5.02 -9.67 5.18
CA ASP A 127 -5.65 -10.63 4.29
C ASP A 127 -4.91 -11.96 4.27
N ARG A 128 -3.58 -11.92 4.09
CA ARG A 128 -2.76 -13.14 4.06
C ARG A 128 -2.79 -13.89 5.37
N LEU A 129 -2.82 -13.18 6.51
CA LEU A 129 -2.92 -13.76 7.84
C LEU A 129 -4.26 -14.48 8.05
N ARG A 130 -5.37 -13.94 7.52
CA ARG A 130 -6.71 -14.54 7.69
C ARG A 130 -7.04 -15.60 6.64
N ALA A 131 -6.44 -15.53 5.45
CA ALA A 131 -6.68 -16.47 4.35
C ALA A 131 -6.38 -17.94 4.72
N PRO A 132 -6.97 -18.92 4.01
CA PRO A 132 -6.62 -20.34 4.16
C PRO A 132 -5.10 -20.58 4.05
N GLY A 133 -4.54 -21.31 5.01
CA GLY A 133 -3.08 -21.51 5.12
C GLY A 133 -2.32 -20.31 5.68
N GLY A 134 -3.02 -19.30 6.22
CA GLY A 134 -2.48 -18.21 7.03
C GLY A 134 -2.36 -18.59 8.52
N CYS A 135 -2.54 -17.60 9.40
CA CYS A 135 -2.45 -17.77 10.85
C CYS A 135 -3.75 -18.36 11.44
N ALA A 136 -3.65 -19.54 12.05
CA ALA A 136 -4.80 -20.22 12.64
C ALA A 136 -5.46 -19.43 13.78
N TRP A 137 -4.69 -18.66 14.55
CA TRP A 137 -5.25 -17.79 15.60
C TRP A 137 -6.08 -16.65 14.99
N VAL A 138 -5.56 -15.99 13.95
CA VAL A 138 -6.25 -14.89 13.25
C VAL A 138 -7.56 -15.36 12.63
N ALA A 139 -7.53 -16.52 11.96
CA ALA A 139 -8.71 -17.13 11.35
C ALA A 139 -9.80 -17.52 12.37
N ALA A 140 -9.43 -17.78 13.62
CA ALA A 140 -10.37 -18.16 14.69
C ALA A 140 -11.04 -16.96 15.39
N GLN A 141 -10.59 -15.73 15.12
CA GLN A 141 -11.14 -14.55 15.80
C GLN A 141 -12.44 -14.04 15.17
N ASP A 142 -13.31 -13.54 16.03
CA ASP A 142 -14.54 -12.82 15.68
C ASP A 142 -14.59 -11.46 16.41
N HIS A 143 -15.61 -10.65 16.14
CA HIS A 143 -15.73 -9.34 16.79
C HIS A 143 -15.84 -9.42 18.32
N ALA A 144 -16.40 -10.50 18.88
CA ALA A 144 -16.60 -10.63 20.31
C ALA A 144 -15.29 -10.99 21.02
N SER A 145 -14.46 -11.86 20.41
CA SER A 145 -13.14 -12.19 20.93
C SER A 145 -12.16 -11.01 20.80
N LEU A 146 -12.35 -10.15 19.80
CA LEU A 146 -11.47 -8.99 19.56
C LEU A 146 -11.83 -7.73 20.38
N ALA A 147 -13.09 -7.57 20.77
CA ALA A 147 -13.56 -6.35 21.45
C ALA A 147 -12.76 -5.92 22.70
N PRO A 148 -12.24 -6.82 23.56
CA PRO A 148 -11.41 -6.42 24.68
C PRO A 148 -10.09 -5.75 24.26
N PHE A 149 -9.46 -6.24 23.19
CA PHE A 149 -8.18 -5.73 22.72
C PHE A 149 -8.31 -4.29 22.20
N VAL A 150 -9.42 -3.93 21.56
CA VAL A 150 -9.68 -2.53 21.16
C VAL A 150 -9.57 -1.55 22.35
N LEU A 151 -10.03 -1.97 23.54
CA LEU A 151 -9.92 -1.13 24.74
C LEU A 151 -8.49 -1.12 25.30
N GLU A 152 -7.80 -2.25 25.23
CA GLU A 152 -6.40 -2.41 25.63
C GLU A 152 -5.49 -1.51 24.79
N GLU A 153 -5.49 -1.65 23.47
CA GLU A 153 -4.65 -0.83 22.57
C GLU A 153 -4.98 0.67 22.71
N ALA A 154 -6.26 1.02 22.90
CA ALA A 154 -6.65 2.41 23.10
C ALA A 154 -6.13 2.99 24.42
N GLN A 155 -5.98 2.15 25.45
CA GLN A 155 -5.39 2.52 26.72
C GLN A 155 -3.87 2.64 26.62
N GLU A 156 -3.20 1.73 25.90
CA GLU A 156 -1.75 1.77 25.67
C GLU A 156 -1.35 3.01 24.85
N VAL A 157 -2.10 3.33 23.78
CA VAL A 157 -1.95 4.62 23.07
C VAL A 157 -2.12 5.81 24.01
N HIS A 158 -3.11 5.78 24.92
CA HIS A 158 -3.31 6.86 25.88
C HIS A 158 -2.11 7.03 26.83
N GLU A 159 -1.53 5.93 27.30
CA GLU A 159 -0.34 5.91 28.15
C GLU A 159 0.90 6.41 27.41
N ALA A 160 1.13 5.95 26.18
CA ALA A 160 2.23 6.41 25.33
C ALA A 160 2.14 7.91 25.01
N ILE A 161 0.94 8.45 24.75
CA ILE A 161 0.73 9.90 24.62
C ILE A 161 1.15 10.63 25.91
N GLY A 162 0.81 10.08 27.08
CA GLY A 162 1.22 10.62 28.37
C GLY A 162 2.74 10.69 28.53
N ALA A 163 3.46 9.65 28.09
CA ALA A 163 4.92 9.61 28.10
C ALA A 163 5.53 10.67 27.17
N VAL A 164 5.01 10.81 25.94
CA VAL A 164 5.45 11.85 24.99
C VAL A 164 5.23 13.27 25.54
N ILE A 165 4.14 13.50 26.27
CA ILE A 165 3.89 14.80 26.91
C ILE A 165 4.88 15.05 28.06
N ALA A 166 5.23 14.01 28.81
CA ALA A 166 6.15 14.12 29.95
C ALA A 166 7.61 14.36 29.52
N ASP A 167 8.04 13.75 28.41
CA ASP A 167 9.39 13.88 27.87
C ASP A 167 9.42 13.97 26.32
N PRO A 168 9.08 15.13 25.74
CA PRO A 168 8.90 15.27 24.29
C PRO A 168 10.20 15.19 23.46
N ASP A 169 11.36 15.27 24.13
CA ASP A 169 12.69 15.26 23.50
C ASP A 169 13.33 13.86 23.51
N ASP A 170 12.76 12.89 24.23
CA ASP A 170 13.18 11.49 24.18
C ASP A 170 12.67 10.83 22.88
N PRO A 171 13.56 10.32 22.01
CA PRO A 171 13.12 9.62 20.79
C PRO A 171 12.41 8.29 21.08
N SER A 172 12.70 7.63 22.20
CA SER A 172 12.13 6.30 22.51
C SER A 172 10.63 6.36 22.78
N VAL A 173 10.12 7.43 23.42
CA VAL A 173 8.68 7.60 23.64
C VAL A 173 7.91 7.87 22.34
N ARG A 174 8.59 8.36 21.29
CA ARG A 174 7.98 8.53 19.95
C ARG A 174 7.92 7.21 19.19
N GLU A 175 8.92 6.36 19.37
CA GLU A 175 8.92 4.99 18.84
C GLU A 175 7.79 4.19 19.48
N GLU A 176 7.68 4.20 20.82
CA GLU A 176 6.59 3.56 21.56
C GLU A 176 5.21 4.06 21.09
N LEU A 177 4.99 5.37 21.02
CA LEU A 177 3.71 5.90 20.50
C LEU A 177 3.43 5.46 19.05
N THR A 178 4.46 5.30 18.22
CA THR A 178 4.29 4.84 16.84
C THR A 178 3.85 3.39 16.80
N ASP A 179 4.44 2.54 17.65
CA ASP A 179 4.11 1.13 17.76
C ASP A 179 2.66 0.96 18.28
N GLU A 180 2.29 1.64 19.36
CA GLU A 180 0.93 1.55 19.95
C GLU A 180 -0.16 2.08 18.99
N LEU A 181 0.12 3.15 18.24
CA LEU A 181 -0.78 3.62 17.18
C LEU A 181 -0.92 2.58 16.05
N GLY A 182 0.15 1.83 15.79
CA GLY A 182 0.16 0.71 14.86
C GLY A 182 -0.72 -0.45 15.33
N ASP A 183 -0.67 -0.80 16.62
CA ASP A 183 -1.50 -1.88 17.18
C ASP A 183 -2.98 -1.49 17.23
N LEU A 184 -3.30 -0.23 17.55
CA LEU A 184 -4.67 0.26 17.43
C LEU A 184 -5.17 0.25 15.97
N LEU A 185 -4.32 0.61 15.00
CA LEU A 185 -4.63 0.48 13.58
C LEU A 185 -4.84 -0.99 13.17
N PHE A 186 -4.02 -1.91 13.70
CA PHE A 186 -4.18 -3.34 13.49
C PHE A 186 -5.56 -3.82 13.94
N GLN A 187 -6.06 -3.37 15.09
CA GLN A 187 -7.43 -3.73 15.52
C GLN A 187 -8.49 -3.25 14.53
N VAL A 188 -8.35 -2.04 13.96
CA VAL A 188 -9.28 -1.54 12.92
C VAL A 188 -9.25 -2.43 11.68
N LEU A 189 -8.05 -2.76 11.18
CA LEU A 189 -7.86 -3.64 10.03
C LEU A 189 -8.42 -5.05 10.29
N PHE A 190 -8.22 -5.58 11.50
CA PHE A 190 -8.68 -6.90 11.86
C PHE A 190 -10.20 -6.97 11.92
N HIS A 191 -10.85 -5.99 12.57
CA HIS A 191 -12.31 -5.91 12.57
C HIS A 191 -12.88 -5.73 11.16
N ALA A 192 -12.30 -4.86 10.33
CA ALA A 192 -12.73 -4.70 8.94
C ALA A 192 -12.60 -6.01 8.15
N ARG A 193 -11.49 -6.73 8.33
CA ARG A 193 -11.28 -7.99 7.64
C ARG A 193 -12.20 -9.12 8.14
N VAL A 194 -12.53 -9.16 9.43
CA VAL A 194 -13.56 -10.07 9.97
C VAL A 194 -14.92 -9.76 9.34
N ALA A 195 -15.27 -8.48 9.21
CA ALA A 195 -16.55 -8.07 8.63
C ALA A 195 -16.68 -8.44 7.15
N ALA A 196 -15.57 -8.45 6.41
CA ALA A 196 -15.56 -8.88 5.01
C ALA A 196 -15.97 -10.35 4.80
N ASP A 197 -15.89 -11.20 5.84
CA ASP A 197 -16.38 -12.59 5.77
C ASP A 197 -17.91 -12.71 5.92
N HIS A 198 -18.60 -11.62 6.28
CA HIS A 198 -20.03 -11.66 6.52
C HIS A 198 -20.81 -11.92 5.21
N ALA A 199 -21.64 -12.98 5.20
CA ALA A 199 -22.21 -13.51 3.96
C ALA A 199 -23.27 -12.61 3.29
N GLN A 200 -23.93 -11.74 4.05
CA GLN A 200 -25.08 -10.95 3.56
C GLN A 200 -24.79 -9.46 3.50
N GLU A 201 -24.01 -8.97 4.45
CA GLU A 201 -23.73 -7.55 4.65
C GLU A 201 -22.25 -7.40 5.01
N PRO A 202 -21.32 -7.74 4.09
CA PRO A 202 -19.91 -7.52 4.30
C PRO A 202 -19.59 -6.02 4.24
N PHE A 203 -18.57 -5.62 4.99
CA PHE A 203 -17.86 -4.37 4.75
C PHE A 203 -16.37 -4.64 4.96
N ASP A 204 -15.52 -3.81 4.36
CA ASP A 204 -14.07 -3.94 4.48
C ASP A 204 -13.40 -2.64 4.98
N VAL A 205 -12.08 -2.57 4.86
CA VAL A 205 -11.29 -1.42 5.30
C VAL A 205 -11.57 -0.18 4.46
N ASP A 206 -11.89 -0.35 3.18
CA ASP A 206 -12.19 0.76 2.28
C ASP A 206 -13.56 1.35 2.62
N ASP A 207 -14.53 0.51 2.98
CA ASP A 207 -15.81 1.00 3.52
C ASP A 207 -15.63 1.80 4.82
N VAL A 208 -14.77 1.33 5.74
CA VAL A 208 -14.44 2.04 6.98
C VAL A 208 -13.78 3.39 6.68
N ALA A 209 -12.81 3.40 5.76
CA ALA A 209 -12.11 4.61 5.34
C ALA A 209 -13.06 5.61 4.64
N ALA A 210 -13.90 5.13 3.72
CA ALA A 210 -14.90 5.94 3.03
C ALA A 210 -15.88 6.56 4.03
N ALA A 211 -16.40 5.77 4.98
CA ALA A 211 -17.28 6.27 6.03
C ALA A 211 -16.61 7.33 6.92
N LEU A 212 -15.30 7.21 7.17
CA LEU A 212 -14.52 8.22 7.88
C LEU A 212 -14.37 9.49 7.04
N VAL A 213 -13.91 9.38 5.80
CA VAL A 213 -13.66 10.50 4.88
C VAL A 213 -14.95 11.28 4.64
N ASP A 214 -16.04 10.62 4.26
CA ASP A 214 -17.33 11.26 4.01
C ASP A 214 -17.82 12.05 5.24
N LYS A 215 -17.67 11.45 6.43
CA LYS A 215 -18.03 12.10 7.70
C LYS A 215 -17.15 13.33 7.97
N LEU A 216 -15.83 13.23 7.75
CA LEU A 216 -14.91 14.35 7.97
C LEU A 216 -15.12 15.48 6.97
N VAL A 217 -15.31 15.17 5.68
CA VAL A 217 -15.62 16.17 4.64
C VAL A 217 -16.94 16.86 4.96
N ARG A 218 -18.00 16.09 5.24
CA ARG A 218 -19.33 16.64 5.54
C ARG A 218 -19.37 17.51 6.79
N ARG A 219 -18.61 17.16 7.84
CA ARG A 219 -18.60 17.91 9.11
C ARG A 219 -17.62 19.08 9.14
N ASN A 220 -16.79 19.24 8.11
CA ASN A 220 -15.88 20.37 7.97
C ASN A 220 -16.18 21.17 6.67
N PRO A 221 -17.42 21.67 6.47
CA PRO A 221 -17.74 22.44 5.26
C PRO A 221 -17.00 23.79 5.19
N HIS A 222 -16.39 24.25 6.30
CA HIS A 222 -15.50 25.41 6.30
C HIS A 222 -14.11 25.12 5.71
N VAL A 223 -13.73 23.85 5.58
CA VAL A 223 -12.50 23.41 4.91
C VAL A 223 -12.79 22.94 3.48
N PHE A 224 -13.86 22.17 3.29
CA PHE A 224 -14.14 21.45 2.03
C PHE A 224 -15.33 22.00 1.22
N GLY A 225 -15.98 23.07 1.68
CA GLY A 225 -17.14 23.67 1.03
C GLY A 225 -17.16 25.19 1.15
N ASP A 226 -18.36 25.77 1.07
CA ASP A 226 -18.54 27.23 1.04
C ASP A 226 -18.86 27.85 2.41
N ALA A 227 -18.89 27.06 3.49
CA ALA A 227 -19.19 27.59 4.82
C ALA A 227 -18.00 28.41 5.35
N THR A 228 -18.28 29.38 6.22
CA THR A 228 -17.24 30.13 6.91
C THR A 228 -17.32 29.84 8.40
N ALA A 229 -16.21 29.40 8.99
CA ALA A 229 -15.99 29.33 10.42
C ALA A 229 -14.50 29.58 10.66
N GLU A 230 -14.16 30.65 11.36
CA GLU A 230 -12.77 31.10 11.54
C GLU A 230 -12.28 30.92 12.98
N THR A 231 -13.20 30.91 13.94
CA THR A 231 -12.87 30.69 15.36
C THR A 231 -13.14 29.26 15.79
N LEU A 232 -12.45 28.83 16.86
CA LEU A 232 -12.67 27.52 17.46
C LEU A 232 -14.12 27.34 17.89
N GLU A 233 -14.73 28.36 18.50
CA GLU A 233 -16.13 28.31 18.94
C GLU A 233 -17.10 28.15 17.76
N GLU A 234 -16.85 28.83 16.64
CA GLU A 234 -17.65 28.71 15.42
C GLU A 234 -17.53 27.31 14.80
N ILE A 235 -16.31 26.78 14.74
CA ILE A 235 -16.02 25.43 14.23
C ILE A 235 -16.70 24.37 15.10
N GLU A 236 -16.58 24.47 16.43
CA GLU A 236 -17.24 23.55 17.36
C GLU A 236 -18.76 23.61 17.26
N ALA A 237 -19.33 24.82 17.21
CA ALA A 237 -20.78 25.02 17.07
C ALA A 237 -21.29 24.40 15.76
N GLN A 238 -20.58 24.62 14.65
CA GLN A 238 -20.90 24.03 13.35
C GLN A 238 -20.84 22.51 13.40
N TRP A 239 -19.78 21.94 13.98
CA TRP A 239 -19.62 20.50 14.14
C TRP A 239 -20.77 19.86 14.92
N GLN A 240 -21.14 20.45 16.07
CA GLN A 240 -22.25 19.94 16.88
C GLN A 240 -23.61 20.06 16.16
N ALA A 241 -23.83 21.15 15.42
CA ALA A 241 -25.05 21.34 14.65
C ALA A 241 -25.22 20.26 13.57
N ILE A 242 -24.17 19.97 12.79
CA ILE A 242 -24.18 18.93 11.76
C ILE A 242 -24.38 17.55 12.41
N LYS A 243 -23.66 17.26 13.50
CA LYS A 243 -23.81 16.01 14.26
C LYS A 243 -25.24 15.81 14.78
N ALA A 244 -25.93 16.88 15.20
CA ALA A 244 -27.32 16.81 15.66
C ALA A 244 -28.28 16.49 14.51
N GLN A 245 -28.08 17.11 13.33
CA GLN A 245 -28.88 16.84 12.13
C GLN A 245 -28.74 15.39 11.65
N GLU A 246 -27.52 14.85 11.62
CA GLU A 246 -27.27 13.45 11.24
C GLU A 246 -27.94 12.45 12.19
N LYS A 247 -28.01 12.77 13.50
CA LYS A 247 -28.72 11.93 14.46
C LYS A 247 -30.23 11.95 14.19
N ALA A 248 -30.81 13.13 13.93
CA ALA A 248 -32.22 13.25 13.60
C ALA A 248 -32.58 12.43 12.33
N ALA A 249 -31.80 12.58 11.25
CA ALA A 249 -32.02 11.86 10.00
C ALA A 249 -31.95 10.32 10.15
N ARG A 250 -31.10 9.80 11.05
CA ARG A 250 -31.01 8.36 11.34
C ARG A 250 -32.20 7.83 12.15
N THR A 251 -32.82 8.70 12.94
CA THR A 251 -33.97 8.34 13.79
C THR A 251 -35.28 8.38 13.00
N ASP A 252 -35.34 9.15 11.91
CA ASP A 252 -36.50 9.31 11.03
C ASP A 252 -36.46 8.40 9.77
N GLY A 253 -35.40 7.59 9.59
CA GLY A 253 -35.37 6.54 8.56
C GLY A 253 -36.39 5.43 8.86
N PRO A 254 -36.93 4.73 7.84
CA PRO A 254 -38.03 3.79 8.06
C PRO A 254 -37.62 2.75 9.11
N ALA A 255 -38.36 2.70 10.21
CA ALA A 255 -38.27 1.62 11.16
C ALA A 255 -38.45 0.30 10.41
N ALA A 256 -37.41 -0.53 10.40
CA ALA A 256 -37.50 -1.91 9.94
C ALA A 256 -38.45 -2.70 10.85
#